data_AF-A0A6B2X4R7-F1
#
_entry.id   AF-A0A6B2X4R7-F1
#
_cell.length_a   1.000
_cell.length_b   1.000
_cell.length_c   1.000
_cell.angle_alpha   90.00
_cell.angle_beta   90.00
_cell.angle_gamma   90.00
#
_symmetry.space_group_name_H-M   'P 1'
#
loop_
_entity.id
_entity.type
_entity.pdbx_description
1 polymer ?
#
loop_
_entity_poly.entity_id
_entity_poly.type
_entity_poly.pdbx_seq_one_letter_code
_entity_poly.pdbx_strand_id
1 'polypeptide(L)'
;MRFHSLPGSKRYPQTEGEYAIALHRYNTVLDELFAGTEIYVVTVAWSWERGGPESPPERHQAHPQGTRWTTLAFDDDPDPELHSYTHLYADRRPWRKGTVDGVLRKVADDVLSGVIITDSELSRIHHPYDGGADVIATSSAERDRMRDSHQDWLPRNPAGL
;
A
#
# COMPACT_ATOMS: atom_id res chain seq x y z
N MET A 1 -5.85 -2.98 11.50
CA MET A 1 -4.79 -2.92 12.52
C MET A 1 -3.61 -2.22 11.91
N ARG A 2 -2.91 -1.38 12.67
CA ARG A 2 -1.81 -0.55 12.17
C ARG A 2 -0.46 -1.10 12.58
N PHE A 3 0.50 -1.08 11.66
CA PHE A 3 1.92 -1.36 11.91
C PHE A 3 2.79 -0.19 11.45
N HIS A 4 3.82 0.14 12.22
CA HIS A 4 4.86 1.09 11.85
C HIS A 4 5.97 0.40 11.06
N SER A 5 6.38 1.03 9.97
CA SER A 5 7.45 0.51 9.10
C SER A 5 8.84 0.69 9.72
N LEU A 6 9.01 1.65 10.64
CA LEU A 6 10.28 1.91 11.32
C LEU A 6 10.14 1.90 12.86
N PRO A 7 11.23 1.66 13.59
CA PRO A 7 11.26 1.80 15.04
C PRO A 7 10.92 3.21 15.50
N GLY A 8 10.31 3.32 16.69
CA GLY A 8 9.99 4.61 17.30
C GLY A 8 8.97 5.44 16.51
N SER A 9 8.15 4.79 15.68
CA SER A 9 7.16 5.46 14.82
C SER A 9 7.77 6.49 13.87
N LYS A 10 9.05 6.32 13.50
CA LYS A 10 9.69 7.15 12.48
C LYS A 10 8.94 6.99 11.16
N ARG A 11 8.63 8.12 10.50
CA ARG A 11 7.81 8.14 9.28
C ARG A 11 8.60 7.78 8.03
N TYR A 12 9.72 8.45 7.79
CA TYR A 12 10.49 8.32 6.55
C TYR A 12 11.84 7.64 6.76
N PRO A 13 12.21 6.62 5.97
CA PRO A 13 13.57 6.14 5.92
C PRO A 13 14.50 7.19 5.29
N GLN A 14 15.69 7.35 5.85
CA GLN A 14 16.71 8.32 5.43
C GLN A 14 18.04 7.64 5.05
N THR A 15 18.15 6.34 5.30
CA THR A 15 19.34 5.54 4.97
C THR A 15 18.91 4.19 4.39
N GLU A 16 19.78 3.55 3.60
CA GLU A 16 19.50 2.18 3.10
C GLU A 16 19.26 1.16 4.21
N GLY A 17 19.89 1.35 5.38
CA GLY A 17 19.61 0.52 6.56
C GLY A 17 18.16 0.67 7.05
N GLU A 18 17.62 1.89 7.03
CA GLU A 18 16.22 2.13 7.38
C GLU A 18 15.27 1.61 6.30
N TYR A 19 15.60 1.75 5.02
CA TYR A 19 14.82 1.09 3.95
C TYR A 19 14.79 -0.42 4.14
N ALA A 20 15.92 -1.04 4.46
CA ALA A 20 15.98 -2.48 4.71
C ALA A 20 15.06 -2.89 5.88
N ILE A 21 15.00 -2.09 6.96
CA ILE A 21 14.08 -2.33 8.07
C ILE A 21 12.61 -2.19 7.62
N ALA A 22 12.27 -1.12 6.92
CA ALA A 22 10.90 -0.88 6.45
C ALA A 22 10.43 -2.00 5.51
N LEU A 23 11.23 -2.34 4.51
CA LEU A 23 10.94 -3.43 3.58
C LEU A 23 10.87 -4.77 4.31
N HIS A 24 11.74 -5.04 5.28
CA HIS A 24 11.67 -6.26 6.09
C HIS A 24 10.34 -6.38 6.85
N ARG A 25 9.88 -5.30 7.51
CA ARG A 25 8.59 -5.31 8.23
C ARG A 25 7.42 -5.50 7.28
N TYR A 26 7.36 -4.75 6.17
CA TYR A 26 6.31 -4.92 5.18
C TYR A 26 6.27 -6.35 4.61
N ASN A 27 7.42 -6.87 4.18
CA ASN A 27 7.48 -8.23 3.64
C ASN A 27 7.12 -9.29 4.67
N THR A 28 7.40 -9.07 5.96
CA THR A 28 7.02 -10.01 7.02
C THR A 28 5.51 -10.05 7.20
N VAL A 29 4.87 -8.88 7.27
CA VAL A 29 3.40 -8.77 7.36
C VAL A 29 2.73 -9.37 6.11
N LEU A 30 3.24 -9.05 4.92
CA LEU A 30 2.71 -9.59 3.66
C LEU A 30 2.89 -11.12 3.57
N ASP A 31 3.99 -11.66 4.09
CA ASP A 31 4.21 -13.11 4.12
C ASP A 31 3.20 -13.83 5.00
N GLU A 32 2.86 -13.27 6.15
CA GLU A 32 1.81 -13.85 7.01
C GLU A 32 0.42 -13.82 6.35
N LEU A 33 0.15 -12.81 5.53
CA LEU A 33 -1.14 -12.66 4.85
C LEU A 33 -1.25 -13.55 3.60
N PHE A 34 -0.16 -13.70 2.85
CA PHE A 34 -0.19 -14.15 1.45
C PHE A 34 0.83 -15.24 1.09
N ALA A 35 1.56 -15.82 2.06
CA ALA A 35 2.46 -16.95 1.80
C ALA A 35 1.74 -18.08 1.06
N GLY A 36 2.28 -18.46 -0.11
CA GLY A 36 1.74 -19.53 -0.94
C GLY A 36 0.50 -19.15 -1.75
N THR A 37 0.10 -17.87 -1.78
CA THR A 37 -1.06 -17.40 -2.57
C THR A 37 -0.63 -16.52 -3.75
N GLU A 38 -1.58 -16.23 -4.64
CA GLU A 38 -1.47 -15.08 -5.52
C GLU A 38 -1.95 -13.81 -4.81
N ILE A 39 -1.44 -12.66 -5.26
CA ILE A 39 -1.87 -11.34 -4.80
C ILE A 39 -2.24 -10.47 -5.98
N TYR A 40 -3.13 -9.52 -5.72
CA TYR A 40 -3.31 -8.32 -6.52
C TYR A 40 -2.50 -7.18 -5.91
N VAL A 41 -1.75 -6.48 -6.75
CA VAL A 41 -1.11 -5.20 -6.41
C VAL A 41 -1.88 -4.11 -7.13
N VAL A 42 -2.47 -3.19 -6.37
CA VAL A 42 -3.19 -2.04 -6.89
C VAL A 42 -2.39 -0.77 -6.58
N THR A 43 -2.10 0.01 -7.61
CA THR A 43 -1.50 1.35 -7.48
C THR A 43 -2.44 2.40 -8.05
N VAL A 44 -2.32 3.63 -7.53
CA VAL A 44 -3.22 4.74 -7.83
C VAL A 44 -2.47 5.82 -8.61
N ALA A 45 -3.14 6.37 -9.61
CA ALA A 45 -2.76 7.62 -10.25
C ALA A 45 -3.99 8.52 -10.32
N TRP A 46 -3.81 9.82 -10.44
CA TRP A 46 -4.91 10.77 -10.61
C TRP A 46 -4.64 11.73 -11.76
N SER A 47 -5.70 12.28 -12.35
CA SER A 47 -5.64 13.37 -13.33
C SER A 47 -6.76 14.37 -13.08
N TRP A 48 -6.54 15.63 -13.45
CA TRP A 48 -7.54 16.70 -13.35
C TRP A 48 -8.46 16.76 -14.58
N GLU A 49 -8.04 16.17 -15.69
CA GLU A 49 -8.78 16.15 -16.95
C GLU A 49 -8.97 14.72 -17.41
N ARG A 50 -10.11 14.43 -18.04
CA ARG A 50 -10.39 13.09 -18.58
C ARG A 50 -9.36 12.72 -19.65
N GLY A 51 -8.47 11.79 -19.32
CA GLY A 51 -7.39 11.35 -20.21
C GLY A 51 -6.17 12.27 -20.22
N GLY A 52 -6.09 13.22 -19.29
CA GLY A 52 -4.93 14.07 -19.08
C GLY A 52 -3.72 13.33 -18.51
N PRO A 53 -2.60 14.05 -18.27
CA PRO A 53 -1.41 13.47 -17.66
C PRO A 53 -1.73 12.97 -16.25
N GLU A 54 -1.22 11.78 -15.93
CA GLU A 54 -1.41 11.16 -14.63
C GLU A 54 -0.29 11.53 -13.66
N SER A 55 -0.69 11.77 -12.42
CA SER A 55 0.19 11.98 -11.27
C SER A 55 0.01 10.84 -10.24
N PRO A 56 1.08 10.38 -9.59
CA PRO A 56 2.48 10.68 -9.87
C PRO A 56 2.98 9.93 -11.14
N PRO A 57 3.84 10.54 -11.97
CA PRO A 57 4.39 9.87 -13.16
C PRO A 57 5.22 8.62 -12.81
N GLU A 58 5.83 8.58 -11.63
CA GLU A 58 6.61 7.45 -11.10
C GLU A 58 5.79 6.18 -10.93
N ARG A 59 4.45 6.27 -10.84
CA ARG A 59 3.57 5.10 -10.70
C ARG A 59 3.78 4.09 -11.82
N HIS A 60 4.04 4.55 -13.05
CA HIS A 60 4.31 3.64 -14.17
C HIS A 60 5.65 2.92 -14.03
N GLN A 61 6.68 3.61 -13.54
CA GLN A 61 8.01 3.04 -13.35
C GLN A 61 8.03 2.04 -12.19
N ALA A 62 7.29 2.33 -11.11
CA ALA A 62 7.20 1.50 -9.93
C ALA A 62 6.30 0.27 -10.13
N HIS A 63 5.27 0.38 -10.98
CA HIS A 63 4.33 -0.69 -11.28
C HIS A 63 4.05 -0.80 -12.80
N PRO A 64 5.03 -1.23 -13.62
CA PRO A 64 4.87 -1.26 -15.08
C PRO A 64 3.94 -2.37 -15.59
N GLN A 65 3.72 -3.43 -14.79
CA GLN A 65 2.81 -4.53 -15.11
C GLN A 65 1.34 -4.18 -14.83
N GLY A 66 1.09 -3.10 -14.09
CA GLY A 66 -0.25 -2.66 -13.72
C GLY A 66 -1.04 -2.27 -14.97
N THR A 67 -2.17 -2.94 -15.18
CA THR A 67 -3.13 -2.57 -16.21
C THR A 67 -4.23 -1.71 -15.57
N ARG A 68 -4.68 -0.67 -16.27
CA ARG A 68 -5.78 0.17 -15.78
C ARG A 68 -7.02 -0.69 -15.60
N TRP A 69 -7.41 -0.91 -14.36
CA TRP A 69 -8.59 -1.70 -14.00
C TRP A 69 -9.86 -0.85 -14.10
N THR A 70 -9.85 0.33 -13.51
CA THR A 70 -10.99 1.25 -13.55
C THR A 70 -10.55 2.71 -13.36
N THR A 71 -11.47 3.63 -13.61
CA THR A 71 -11.34 5.06 -13.29
C THR A 71 -12.57 5.50 -12.52
N LEU A 72 -12.34 6.09 -11.36
CA LEU A 72 -13.36 6.75 -10.56
C LEU A 72 -13.37 8.22 -10.98
N ALA A 73 -14.49 8.66 -11.58
CA ALA A 73 -14.70 10.05 -11.93
C ALA A 73 -15.38 10.77 -10.77
N PHE A 74 -14.80 11.89 -10.35
CA PHE A 74 -15.38 12.87 -9.45
C PHE A 74 -15.60 14.13 -10.29
N ASP A 75 -16.68 14.12 -11.08
CA ASP A 75 -17.03 15.13 -12.08
C ASP A 75 -18.46 15.69 -11.88
N ASP A 76 -18.98 15.59 -10.66
CA ASP A 76 -20.30 16.08 -10.27
C ASP A 76 -20.33 17.56 -9.86
N ASP A 77 -19.17 18.16 -9.58
CA ASP A 77 -19.06 19.59 -9.31
C ASP A 77 -19.36 20.41 -10.59
N PRO A 78 -20.15 21.50 -10.52
CA PRO A 78 -20.38 22.36 -11.68
C PRO A 78 -19.12 23.09 -12.18
N ASP A 79 -18.10 23.26 -11.34
CA ASP A 79 -16.81 23.81 -11.73
C ASP A 79 -15.88 22.71 -12.27
N PRO A 80 -15.55 22.71 -13.59
CA PRO A 80 -14.67 21.71 -14.17
C PRO A 80 -13.26 21.70 -13.59
N GLU A 81 -12.80 22.79 -12.96
CA GLU A 81 -11.48 22.83 -12.31
C GLU A 81 -11.43 21.98 -11.03
N LEU A 82 -12.59 21.64 -10.46
CA LEU A 82 -12.70 20.76 -9.30
C LEU A 82 -12.90 19.29 -9.68
N HIS A 83 -12.96 18.99 -10.98
CA HIS A 83 -13.08 17.60 -11.45
C HIS A 83 -11.78 16.85 -11.21
N SER A 84 -11.90 15.59 -10.80
CA SER A 84 -10.75 14.71 -10.68
C SER A 84 -11.07 13.29 -11.08
N TYR A 85 -10.06 12.59 -11.57
CA TYR A 85 -10.18 11.21 -12.05
C TYR A 85 -9.13 10.37 -11.34
N THR A 86 -9.57 9.40 -10.54
CA THR A 86 -8.68 8.47 -9.86
C THR A 86 -8.59 7.18 -10.68
N HIS A 87 -7.41 6.84 -11.16
CA HIS A 87 -7.12 5.67 -11.97
C HIS A 87 -6.52 4.56 -11.10
N LEU A 88 -7.16 3.40 -11.10
CA LEU A 88 -6.69 2.22 -10.38
C LEU A 88 -6.02 1.27 -11.37
N TYR A 89 -4.75 0.95 -11.11
CA TYR A 89 -3.95 0.03 -11.90
C TYR A 89 -3.70 -1.24 -11.11
N ALA A 90 -3.98 -2.40 -11.70
CA ALA A 90 -3.83 -3.68 -11.03
C ALA A 90 -3.05 -4.67 -11.89
N ASP A 91 -2.25 -5.51 -11.23
CA ASP A 91 -1.78 -6.76 -11.79
C ASP A 91 -1.97 -7.88 -10.77
N ARG A 92 -1.89 -9.12 -11.27
CA ARG A 92 -1.92 -10.32 -10.44
C ARG A 92 -0.58 -11.04 -10.55
N ARG A 93 -0.01 -11.41 -9.41
CA ARG A 93 1.28 -12.12 -9.35
C ARG A 93 1.34 -13.10 -8.18
N PRO A 94 2.13 -14.18 -8.28
CA PRO A 94 2.44 -15.03 -7.14
C PRO A 94 3.18 -14.24 -6.06
N TRP A 95 2.77 -14.37 -4.80
CA TRP A 95 3.48 -13.72 -3.71
C TRP A 95 4.84 -14.38 -3.47
N ARG A 96 5.89 -13.55 -3.38
CA ARG A 96 7.18 -13.88 -2.77
C ARG A 96 7.75 -12.62 -2.12
N LYS A 97 8.53 -12.79 -1.05
CA LYS A 97 9.28 -11.68 -0.45
C LYS A 97 10.11 -10.96 -1.52
N GLY A 98 10.04 -9.64 -1.55
CA GLY A 98 10.74 -8.80 -2.51
C GLY A 98 9.95 -8.47 -3.78
N THR A 99 8.85 -9.17 -4.08
CA THR A 99 8.12 -9.01 -5.37
C THR A 99 7.45 -7.65 -5.55
N VAL A 100 7.28 -6.90 -4.47
CA VAL A 100 6.63 -5.58 -4.44
C VAL A 100 7.53 -4.50 -3.83
N ASP A 101 8.81 -4.78 -3.60
CA ASP A 101 9.73 -3.84 -2.92
C ASP A 101 9.88 -2.52 -3.67
N GLY A 102 9.85 -2.55 -5.00
CA GLY A 102 9.87 -1.33 -5.82
C GLY A 102 8.68 -0.41 -5.54
N VAL A 103 7.48 -0.99 -5.35
CA VAL A 103 6.27 -0.25 -4.98
C VAL A 103 6.37 0.22 -3.53
N LEU A 104 6.72 -0.68 -2.60
CA LEU A 104 6.82 -0.36 -1.17
C LEU A 104 7.86 0.73 -0.87
N ARG A 105 8.96 0.77 -1.62
CA ARG A 105 9.97 1.83 -1.50
C ARG A 105 9.38 3.19 -1.88
N LYS A 106 8.63 3.25 -2.98
CA LYS A 106 7.94 4.49 -3.38
C LYS A 106 6.82 4.90 -2.42
N VAL A 107 6.19 3.94 -1.75
CA VAL A 107 5.26 4.24 -0.65
C VAL A 107 6.00 4.83 0.55
N ALA A 108 7.15 4.27 0.93
CA ALA A 108 7.95 4.79 2.03
C ALA A 108 8.50 6.21 1.75
N ASP A 109 8.66 6.56 0.48
CA ASP A 109 9.06 7.90 0.01
C ASP A 109 7.88 8.89 -0.10
N ASP A 110 6.65 8.48 0.24
CA ASP A 110 5.41 9.25 0.00
C ASP A 110 5.19 9.64 -1.47
N VAL A 111 5.80 8.88 -2.39
CA VAL A 111 5.62 9.05 -3.84
C VAL A 111 4.34 8.35 -4.28
N LEU A 112 4.12 7.11 -3.83
CA LEU A 112 2.89 6.37 -4.10
C LEU A 112 2.00 6.32 -2.86
N SER A 113 0.75 6.71 -3.03
CA SER A 113 -0.30 6.64 -2.01
C SER A 113 -1.47 5.78 -2.49
N GLY A 114 -2.33 5.35 -1.56
CA GLY A 114 -3.51 4.54 -1.86
C GLY A 114 -3.22 3.13 -2.39
N VAL A 115 -1.99 2.63 -2.18
CA VAL A 115 -1.60 1.28 -2.62
C VAL A 115 -2.40 0.24 -1.86
N ILE A 116 -2.92 -0.76 -2.56
CA ILE A 116 -3.62 -1.90 -1.97
C ILE A 116 -2.92 -3.19 -2.41
N ILE A 117 -2.58 -4.04 -1.45
CA ILE A 117 -2.12 -5.41 -1.71
C ILE A 117 -3.11 -6.37 -1.06
N THR A 118 -3.65 -7.30 -1.85
CA THR A 118 -4.78 -8.12 -1.41
C THR A 118 -4.80 -9.48 -2.11
N ASP A 119 -5.52 -10.44 -1.54
CA ASP A 119 -5.81 -11.73 -2.19
C ASP A 119 -6.94 -11.58 -3.21
N SER A 120 -7.26 -12.65 -3.96
CA SER A 120 -8.28 -12.59 -5.00
C SER A 120 -9.70 -12.32 -4.48
N GLU A 121 -9.97 -12.70 -3.24
CA GLU A 121 -11.29 -12.58 -2.62
C GLU A 121 -11.47 -11.28 -1.84
N LEU A 122 -10.47 -10.39 -1.83
CA LEU A 122 -10.45 -9.17 -1.00
C LEU A 122 -10.67 -9.47 0.50
N SER A 123 -10.27 -10.66 0.94
CA SER A 123 -10.48 -11.13 2.31
C SER A 123 -9.40 -10.64 3.26
N ARG A 124 -8.20 -10.37 2.72
CA ARG A 124 -7.07 -9.76 3.42
C ARG A 124 -6.58 -8.56 2.63
N ILE A 125 -6.37 -7.44 3.32
CA ILE A 125 -5.90 -6.20 2.69
C ILE A 125 -4.72 -5.67 3.49
N HIS A 126 -3.63 -5.39 2.79
CA HIS A 126 -2.50 -4.62 3.27
C HIS A 126 -2.46 -3.28 2.52
N HIS A 127 -2.63 -2.19 3.25
CA HIS A 127 -2.69 -0.83 2.73
C HIS A 127 -1.49 -0.03 3.27
N PRO A 128 -0.31 -0.11 2.62
CA PRO A 128 0.87 0.61 3.06
C PRO A 128 0.76 2.10 2.73
N TYR A 129 1.38 2.90 3.58
CA TYR A 129 1.56 4.34 3.41
C TYR A 129 2.91 4.73 4.04
N ASP A 130 3.28 5.99 3.95
CA ASP A 130 4.53 6.46 4.52
C ASP A 130 4.52 6.37 6.07
N GLY A 131 5.50 5.64 6.62
CA GLY A 131 5.59 5.35 8.05
C GLY A 131 4.84 4.10 8.55
N GLY A 132 4.11 3.37 7.69
CA GLY A 132 3.45 2.15 8.14
C GLY A 132 2.48 1.51 7.15
N ALA A 133 1.62 0.65 7.68
CA ALA A 133 0.54 0.04 6.92
C ALA A 133 -0.65 -0.27 7.82
N ASP A 134 -1.83 -0.19 7.23
CA ASP A 134 -3.04 -0.73 7.82
C ASP A 134 -3.35 -2.11 7.21
N VAL A 135 -3.67 -3.07 8.07
CA VAL A 135 -4.03 -4.44 7.73
C VAL A 135 -5.48 -4.71 8.10
N ILE A 136 -6.26 -5.18 7.13
CA ILE A 136 -7.58 -5.75 7.31
C ILE A 136 -7.43 -7.27 7.18
N ALA A 137 -7.65 -7.98 8.29
CA ALA A 137 -7.57 -9.43 8.35
C ALA A 137 -8.97 -10.04 8.21
N THR A 138 -9.04 -11.34 7.88
CA THR A 138 -10.31 -12.06 7.70
C THR A 138 -11.12 -12.20 8.99
N SER A 139 -10.45 -12.20 10.13
CA SER A 139 -11.07 -12.41 11.44
C SER A 139 -10.34 -11.67 12.56
N SER A 140 -11.04 -11.47 13.67
CA SER A 140 -10.45 -10.97 14.91
C SER A 140 -9.30 -11.85 15.39
N ALA A 141 -9.45 -13.18 15.32
CA ALA A 141 -8.43 -14.14 15.75
C ALA A 141 -7.14 -14.04 14.91
N GLU A 142 -7.25 -13.86 13.59
CA GLU A 142 -6.09 -13.62 12.73
C GLU A 142 -5.40 -12.30 13.07
N ARG A 143 -6.18 -11.22 13.18
CA ARG A 143 -5.72 -9.88 13.58
C ARG A 143 -5.03 -9.90 14.96
N ASP A 144 -5.56 -10.64 15.91
CA ASP A 144 -5.02 -10.76 17.27
C ASP A 144 -3.70 -11.55 17.28
N ARG A 145 -3.60 -12.65 16.51
CA ARG A 145 -2.33 -13.38 16.36
C ARG A 145 -1.24 -12.50 15.76
N MET A 146 -1.54 -11.77 14.68
CA MET A 146 -0.58 -10.86 14.06
C MET A 146 -0.16 -9.72 15.00
N ARG A 147 -1.10 -9.18 15.78
CA ARG A 147 -0.81 -8.17 16.82
C ARG A 147 0.21 -8.71 17.82
N ASP A 148 -0.05 -9.91 18.34
CA ASP A 148 0.72 -10.50 19.42
C ASP A 148 2.13 -10.92 18.95
N SER A 149 2.28 -11.28 17.67
CA SER A 149 3.58 -11.59 17.06
C SER A 149 4.47 -10.36 16.81
N HIS A 150 3.89 -9.16 16.72
CA HIS A 150 4.60 -7.94 16.27
C HIS A 150 4.35 -6.72 17.16
N GLN A 151 4.28 -6.92 18.47
CA GLN A 151 3.94 -5.87 19.43
C GLN A 151 4.84 -4.63 19.33
N ASP A 152 6.13 -4.82 19.07
CA ASP A 152 7.12 -3.74 18.94
C ASP A 152 6.93 -2.87 17.69
N TRP A 153 6.04 -3.26 16.77
CA TRP A 153 5.75 -2.55 15.54
C TRP A 153 4.43 -1.77 15.63
N LEU A 154 3.67 -1.95 16.71
CA LEU A 154 2.38 -1.31 16.88
C LEU A 154 2.54 0.13 17.37
N PRO A 155 1.56 1.01 17.09
CA PRO A 155 1.47 2.30 17.75
C PRO A 155 1.41 2.13 19.26
N ARG A 156 2.20 2.91 19.99
CA ARG A 156 2.15 2.92 21.47
C ARG A 156 0.90 3.60 21.99
N ASN A 157 0.29 4.47 21.18
CA ASN A 157 -0.95 5.14 21.51
C ASN A 157 -2.14 4.19 21.24
N PRO A 158 -3.05 3.97 22.21
CA PRO A 158 -4.28 3.20 22.01
C PRO A 158 -5.17 3.72 20.87
N ALA A 159 -5.05 5.01 20.52
CA ALA A 159 -5.75 5.63 19.39
C ALA A 159 -5.15 5.28 18.01
N GLY A 160 -4.03 4.54 17.96
CA GLY A 160 -3.36 4.19 16.70
C GLY A 160 -2.58 5.33 16.04
N LEU A 161 -2.22 6.36 16.83
CA LEU A 161 -1.41 7.52 16.43
C LEU A 161 0.07 7.33 16.79
#